data_AF-A0A9E5Y6I6-F1
#
_entry.id   AF-A0A9E5Y6I6-F1
#
_cell.length_a   1.000
_cell.length_b   1.000
_cell.length_c   1.000
_cell.angle_alpha   90.00
_cell.angle_beta   90.00
_cell.angle_gamma   90.00
#
_symmetry.space_group_name_H-M   'P 1'
#
loop_
_entity.id
_entity.type
_entity.pdbx_description
1 polymer ?
#
loop_
_entity_poly.entity_id
_entity_poly.type
_entity_poly.pdbx_seq_one_letter_code
_entity_poly.pdbx_strand_id
1 'polypeptide(L)' 'MKWSKKWPTEEGIYWFYGYRYGKISCGSENKPEYMMVTVYKISNGFMYTGNGQIMYESEVEDAHFQKAILPDPPLKKEKE' A
#
# COMPACT_ATOMS: atom_id res chain seq x y z
N MET A 1 2.16 11.29 -12.59
CA MET A 1 1.82 10.27 -11.56
C MET A 1 0.47 9.67 -11.93
N LYS A 2 0.33 8.33 -11.97
CA LYS A 2 -0.94 7.67 -12.34
C LYS A 2 -1.33 6.69 -11.24
N TRP A 3 -2.48 6.95 -10.62
CA TRP A 3 -3.14 6.01 -9.71
C TRP A 3 -3.80 4.89 -10.51
N SER A 4 -3.70 3.66 -10.00
CA SER A 4 -4.26 2.45 -10.60
C SER A 4 -5.23 1.79 -9.63
N LYS A 5 -6.39 1.32 -10.12
CA LYS A 5 -7.32 0.50 -9.32
C LYS A 5 -6.90 -0.96 -9.19
N LYS A 6 -5.88 -1.37 -9.95
CA LYS A 6 -5.36 -2.75 -9.90
C LYS A 6 -4.38 -2.91 -8.77
N TRP A 7 -4.44 -4.05 -8.09
CA TRP A 7 -3.44 -4.47 -7.13
C TRP A 7 -2.06 -4.56 -7.79
N PRO A 8 -1.00 -4.06 -7.12
CA PRO A 8 0.35 -4.15 -7.65
C PRO A 8 0.79 -5.61 -7.85
N THR A 9 1.40 -5.90 -9.00
CA THR A 9 1.97 -7.22 -9.34
C THR A 9 3.49 -7.17 -9.47
N GLU A 10 4.10 -6.14 -8.89
CA GLU A 10 5.55 -5.94 -8.84
C GLU A 10 5.95 -5.59 -7.42
N GLU A 11 7.09 -6.11 -6.99
CA GLU A 11 7.65 -5.79 -5.68
C GLU A 11 8.02 -4.32 -5.58
N GLY A 12 7.94 -3.79 -4.36
CA GLY A 12 8.32 -2.42 -4.06
C GLY A 12 7.38 -1.74 -3.09
N ILE A 13 7.48 -0.42 -3.04
CA ILE A 13 6.71 0.41 -2.12
C ILE A 13 5.70 1.21 -2.93
N TYR A 14 4.46 1.24 -2.46
CA TYR A 14 3.31 1.84 -3.13
C TYR A 14 2.57 2.74 -2.13
N TRP A 15 2.06 3.85 -2.63
CA TRP A 15 0.99 4.59 -1.98
C TRP A 15 -0.33 3.86 -2.21
N PHE A 16 -1.11 3.72 -1.15
CA PHE A 16 -2.48 3.21 -1.15
C PHE A 16 -3.43 4.34 -0.76
N TYR A 17 -4.55 4.43 -1.48
CA TYR A 17 -5.69 5.26 -1.12
C TYR A 17 -6.99 4.47 -1.33
N GLY A 18 -7.71 4.15 -0.26
CA GLY A 18 -8.88 3.27 -0.35
C GLY A 18 -9.56 2.95 0.97
N TYR A 19 -10.63 2.17 0.91
CA TYR A 19 -11.41 1.74 2.07
C TYR A 19 -10.97 0.38 2.57
N ARG A 20 -10.63 0.30 3.85
CA ARG A 20 -10.41 -0.96 4.55
C ARG A 20 -11.70 -1.40 5.23
N TYR A 21 -12.05 -2.68 5.10
CA TYR A 21 -13.24 -3.31 5.70
C TYR A 21 -14.59 -2.79 5.17
N GLY A 22 -14.60 -2.20 3.97
CA GLY A 22 -15.78 -1.64 3.32
C GLY A 22 -16.05 -0.17 3.66
N LYS A 23 -16.83 0.51 2.81
CA LYS A 23 -17.30 1.90 3.00
C LYS A 23 -18.22 2.02 4.21
N ILE A 24 -18.97 0.97 4.47
CA ILE A 24 -19.82 0.83 5.65
C ILE A 24 -19.33 -0.42 6.37
N SER A 25 -18.61 -0.24 7.47
CA SER A 25 -18.16 -1.32 8.33
C SER A 25 -18.79 -1.13 9.70
N CYS A 26 -19.42 -2.17 10.25
CA CYS A 26 -20.05 -2.15 11.57
C CYS A 26 -21.02 -0.98 11.81
N GLY A 27 -21.72 -0.51 10.77
CA GLY A 27 -22.67 0.60 10.88
C GLY A 27 -22.05 2.01 10.92
N SER A 28 -20.73 2.14 10.78
CA SER A 28 -20.03 3.41 10.61
C SER A 28 -19.58 3.62 9.16
N GLU A 29 -19.75 4.84 8.65
CA GLU A 29 -19.10 5.29 7.41
C GLU A 29 -17.60 5.38 7.66
N ASN A 30 -16.86 4.44 7.06
CA ASN A 30 -15.42 4.51 7.04
C ASN A 30 -14.99 5.62 6.08
N LYS A 31 -13.84 6.23 6.35
CA LYS A 31 -13.20 7.14 5.40
C LYS A 31 -12.11 6.40 4.65
N PRO A 32 -11.80 6.78 3.40
CA PRO A 32 -10.67 6.21 2.72
C PRO A 32 -9.37 6.58 3.45
N GLU A 33 -8.48 5.61 3.61
CA GLU A 33 -7.18 5.77 4.26
C GLU A 33 -6.09 5.98 3.22
N TYR A 34 -5.14 6.87 3.53
CA TYR A 34 -3.92 7.06 2.77
C TYR A 34 -2.74 6.48 3.54
N MET A 35 -2.03 5.52 2.95
CA MET A 35 -0.92 4.84 3.63
C MET A 35 0.14 4.32 2.66
N MET A 36 1.33 4.03 3.19
CA MET A 36 2.36 3.29 2.46
C MET A 36 2.13 1.79 2.60
N VAL A 37 2.23 1.10 1.48
CA VAL A 37 2.13 -0.36 1.37
C VAL A 37 3.41 -0.88 0.76
N THR A 38 3.99 -1.91 1.37
CA THR A 38 5.10 -2.66 0.79
C THR A 38 4.58 -3.96 0.19
N VAL A 39 5.06 -4.27 -1.00
CA VAL A 39 4.65 -5.43 -1.80
C VAL A 39 5.84 -6.35 -1.97
N TYR A 40 5.68 -7.59 -1.53
CA TYR A 40 6.69 -8.64 -1.61
C TYR A 40 6.18 -9.81 -2.42
N LYS A 41 7.03 -10.44 -3.23
CA LYS A 41 6.69 -11.67 -3.93
C LYS A 41 6.92 -12.85 -2.99
N ILE A 42 5.89 -13.66 -2.79
CA ILE A 42 5.92 -14.88 -1.98
C ILE A 42 5.63 -16.09 -2.86
N SER A 43 5.74 -17.31 -2.31
CA SER A 43 5.62 -18.56 -3.09
C SER A 43 4.29 -18.71 -3.83
N ASN A 44 3.21 -18.15 -3.30
CA ASN A 44 1.85 -18.25 -3.82
C ASN A 44 1.30 -16.94 -4.41
N GLY A 45 2.12 -15.91 -4.61
CA GLY A 45 1.68 -14.64 -5.19
C GLY A 45 2.39 -13.43 -4.59
N PHE A 46 1.63 -12.40 -4.26
CA PHE A 46 2.13 -11.18 -3.65
C PHE A 46 1.52 -10.98 -2.26
N MET A 47 2.36 -10.53 -1.33
CA MET A 47 1.96 -10.11 0.01
C MET A 47 2.02 -8.59 0.09
N TYR A 48 0.95 -7.99 0.60
CA TYR A 48 0.80 -6.55 0.77
C TYR A 48 0.80 -6.24 2.25
N THR A 49 1.70 -5.38 2.70
CA THR A 49 1.78 -4.99 4.11
C THR A 49 1.76 -3.47 4.25
N GLY A 50 1.04 -2.95 5.24
CA GLY A 50 1.01 -1.53 5.52
C GLY A 50 0.51 -1.26 6.94
N ASN A 51 1.03 -0.20 7.57
CA ASN A 51 0.74 0.14 8.98
C ASN A 51 0.89 -1.05 9.95
N GLY A 52 1.86 -1.93 9.71
CA GLY A 52 2.12 -3.11 10.56
C GLY A 52 1.14 -4.27 10.38
N GLN A 53 0.27 -4.23 9.38
CA GLN A 53 -0.74 -5.26 9.10
C GLN A 53 -0.60 -5.80 7.67
N ILE A 54 -1.04 -7.05 7.46
CA ILE A 54 -1.19 -7.64 6.13
C ILE A 54 -2.52 -7.17 5.55
N MET A 55 -2.52 -6.78 4.29
CA MET A 55 -3.71 -6.39 3.54
C MET A 55 -4.15 -7.53 2.64
N TYR A 56 -5.42 -7.91 2.75
CA TYR A 56 -6.03 -8.92 1.90
C TYR A 56 -6.99 -8.24 0.91
N GLU A 57 -6.96 -8.67 -0.36
CA GLU A 57 -7.81 -8.12 -1.41
C GLU A 57 -9.30 -8.23 -1.07
N SER A 58 -9.72 -9.32 -0.43
CA SER A 58 -11.10 -9.54 0.01
C SER A 58 -11.59 -8.58 1.08
N GLU A 59 -10.69 -7.90 1.80
CA GLU A 59 -11.04 -6.97 2.89
C GLU A 59 -11.08 -5.52 2.41
N VAL A 60 -10.82 -5.26 1.13
CA VAL A 60 -10.68 -3.93 0.56
C VAL A 60 -11.73 -3.74 -0.54
N GLU A 61 -12.67 -2.84 -0.31
CA GLU A 61 -13.80 -2.63 -1.23
C GLU A 61 -13.42 -1.74 -2.43
N ASP A 62 -12.60 -0.72 -2.20
CA ASP A 62 -12.08 0.16 -3.26
C ASP A 62 -10.68 0.62 -2.88
N ALA A 63 -9.76 0.53 -3.82
CA ALA A 63 -8.36 0.87 -3.62
C ALA A 63 -7.72 1.42 -4.88
N HIS A 64 -6.91 2.43 -4.67
CA HIS A 64 -6.05 3.04 -5.66
C HIS A 64 -4.61 2.90 -5.19
N PHE A 65 -3.76 2.46 -6.09
CA PHE A 65 -2.33 2.26 -5.84
C PHE A 65 -1.50 3.12 -6.77
N GLN A 66 -0.39 3.63 -6.26
CA GLN A 66 0.62 4.31 -7.06
C GLN A 66 2.00 3.89 -6.55
N LYS A 67 2.91 3.49 -7.45
CA LYS A 67 4.30 3.20 -7.05
C LYS A 67 4.92 4.43 -6.38
N ALA A 68 5.47 4.24 -5.18
CA ALA A 68 6.05 5.32 -4.40
C ALA A 68 7.40 5.69 -4.99
N ILE A 69 7.62 7.00 -5.17
CA ILE A 69 8.93 7.55 -5.49
C ILE A 69 9.53 7.99 -4.17
N LEU A 70 10.49 7.21 -3.68
CA LEU A 70 11.20 7.54 -2.45
C LEU A 70 12.43 8.39 -2.80
N PRO A 71 12.78 9.37 -1.95
CA PRO A 71 14.03 10.09 -2.11
C PRO A 71 15.20 9.12 -1.92
N ASP A 72 16.32 9.42 -2.55
CA ASP A 72 17.56 8.72 -2.26
C ASP A 72 17.89 8.84 -0.76
N PRO A 73 18.44 7.78 -0.14
CA PRO A 73 18.89 7.88 1.22
C PRO A 73 19.91 9.01 1.34
N PRO A 74 19.94 9.76 2.46
CA PRO A 74 20.99 10.74 2.67
C PRO A 74 22.33 10.02 2.59
N LEU A 75 23.17 10.41 1.62
CA LEU A 75 24.53 9.89 1.50
C LEU A 75 25.19 10.07 2.87
N LYS A 76 25.63 8.97 3.49
CA LYS A 76 26.48 9.07 4.68
C LYS A 76 27.69 9.88 4.24
N LYS A 77 27.88 11.09 4.79
CA LYS A 77 29.20 11.71 4.76
C LYS A 77 30.12 10.72 5.47
N GLU A 78 30.98 10.05 4.71
CA GLU A 78 32.15 9.41 5.29
C GLU A 78 32.87 10.49 6.08
N LYS A 79 33.12 10.23 7.37
CA LYS A 79 33.87 11.16 8.21
C LYS A 79 35.27 11.29 7.62
N GLU A 80 35.62 12.47 7.12
CA GLU A 80 37.02 12.91 6.99
C GLU A 80 37.69 13.00 8.37
#